data_AF-A0A8S3K8P2-F1
#
_entry.id   AF-A0A8S3K8P2-F1
#
_cell.length_a   1.000
_cell.length_b   1.000
_cell.length_c   1.000
_cell.angle_alpha   90.00
_cell.angle_beta   90.00
_cell.angle_gamma   90.00
#
_symmetry.space_group_name_H-M   'P 1'
#
loop_
_entity.id
_entity.type
_entity.pdbx_description
1 polymer ?
#
loop_
_entity_poly.entity_id
_entity_poly.type
_entity_poly.pdbx_seq_one_letter_code
_entity_poly.pdbx_strand_id
1 'polypeptide(L)'
;DELICKLASECQYLDPAIGDATKFELDYIVKQEKNSRKLAYDQGVTDGDRVCFELMPDDERQCDACKTTCFLSAVSCLCKPNILVCINDINQLCSCSPKKYCLWYRYTIDEMLNMVDA
;
A
#
# COMPACT_ATOMS: atom_id res chain seq x y z
N ASP A 1 3.53 -7.12 4.19
CA ASP A 1 3.57 -6.54 2.83
C ASP A 1 4.98 -6.33 2.31
N GLU A 2 5.78 -5.43 2.89
CA GLU A 2 7.16 -5.14 2.41
C GLU A 2 8.00 -6.41 2.21
N LEU A 3 8.04 -7.27 3.23
CA LEU A 3 8.79 -8.53 3.17
C LEU A 3 8.30 -9.44 2.03
N ILE A 4 6.99 -9.61 1.89
CA ILE A 4 6.39 -10.48 0.87
C ILE A 4 6.68 -9.97 -0.54
N CYS A 5 6.57 -8.66 -0.77
CA CYS A 5 6.94 -8.07 -2.06
C CYS A 5 8.44 -8.25 -2.37
N LYS A 6 9.33 -8.11 -1.39
CA LYS A 6 10.77 -8.35 -1.57
C LYS A 6 11.06 -9.82 -1.89
N LEU A 7 10.47 -10.76 -1.14
CA LEU A 7 10.60 -12.19 -1.42
C LEU A 7 10.07 -12.55 -2.81
N ALA A 8 8.90 -12.03 -3.19
CA ALA A 8 8.32 -12.29 -4.50
C ALA A 8 9.20 -11.74 -5.65
N SER A 9 9.82 -10.57 -5.46
CA SER A 9 10.73 -9.99 -6.47
C SER A 9 12.01 -10.81 -6.70
N GLU A 10 12.38 -11.68 -5.76
CA GLU A 10 13.55 -12.55 -5.83
C GLU A 10 13.15 -14.04 -5.80
N CYS A 11 11.91 -14.37 -6.17
CA CYS A 11 11.35 -15.72 -6.00
C CYS A 11 12.18 -16.83 -6.65
N GLN A 12 12.89 -16.54 -7.75
CA GLN A 12 13.78 -17.46 -8.45
C GLN A 12 14.97 -17.96 -7.62
N TYR A 13 15.31 -17.27 -6.52
CA TYR A 13 16.41 -17.64 -5.62
C TYR A 13 15.92 -18.28 -4.31
N LEU A 14 14.61 -18.41 -4.13
CA LEU A 14 14.02 -18.99 -2.93
C LEU A 14 13.87 -20.51 -3.08
N ASP A 15 13.81 -21.19 -1.93
CA ASP A 15 13.37 -22.58 -1.89
C ASP A 15 11.96 -22.69 -2.49
N PRO A 16 11.65 -23.71 -3.32
CA PRO A 16 10.34 -23.82 -3.97
C PRO A 16 9.16 -23.73 -3.01
N ALA A 17 9.25 -24.32 -1.81
CA ALA A 17 8.16 -24.25 -0.84
C ALA A 17 7.95 -22.84 -0.29
N ILE A 18 9.04 -22.08 -0.11
CA ILE A 18 8.98 -20.67 0.29
C ILE A 18 8.44 -19.81 -0.86
N GLY A 19 8.84 -20.09 -2.10
CA GLY A 19 8.34 -19.40 -3.29
C GLY A 19 6.83 -19.56 -3.45
N ASP A 20 6.32 -20.79 -3.36
CA ASP A 20 4.88 -21.07 -3.45
C ASP A 20 4.08 -20.39 -2.34
N ALA A 21 4.57 -20.45 -1.09
CA ALA A 21 3.95 -19.76 0.04
C ALA A 21 3.93 -18.24 -0.15
N THR A 22 5.04 -17.67 -0.63
CA THR A 22 5.17 -16.23 -0.91
C THR A 22 4.17 -15.79 -1.97
N LYS A 23 4.03 -16.55 -3.07
CA LYS A 23 3.06 -16.26 -4.14
C LYS A 23 1.62 -16.31 -3.65
N PHE A 24 1.29 -17.32 -2.83
CA PHE A 24 -0.04 -17.43 -2.23
C PHE A 24 -0.37 -16.24 -1.33
N GLU A 25 0.56 -15.83 -0.47
CA GLU A 25 0.40 -14.66 0.38
C GLU A 25 0.32 -13.36 -0.44
N LEU A 26 1.13 -13.22 -1.49
CA LEU A 26 1.09 -12.04 -2.35
C LEU A 26 -0.24 -11.94 -3.11
N ASP A 27 -0.79 -13.02 -3.65
CA ASP A 27 -2.11 -13.02 -4.31
C ASP A 27 -3.21 -12.53 -3.35
N TYR A 28 -3.18 -12.97 -2.08
CA TYR A 28 -4.08 -12.46 -1.05
C TYR A 28 -3.91 -10.95 -0.84
N ILE A 29 -2.66 -10.48 -0.70
CA ILE A 29 -2.33 -9.06 -0.53
C ILE A 29 -2.84 -8.23 -1.71
N VAL A 30 -2.61 -8.67 -2.96
CA VAL A 30 -3.07 -7.96 -4.17
C VAL A 30 -4.59 -7.82 -4.18
N LYS A 31 -5.32 -8.88 -3.80
CA LYS A 31 -6.79 -8.84 -3.73
C LYS A 31 -7.28 -7.84 -2.69
N GLN A 32 -6.67 -7.81 -1.49
CA GLN A 32 -7.03 -6.84 -0.45
C GLN A 32 -6.73 -5.42 -0.91
N GLU A 33 -5.52 -5.17 -1.42
CA GLU A 33 -5.08 -3.85 -1.85
C GLU A 33 -5.93 -3.31 -3.00
N LYS A 34 -6.29 -4.15 -3.98
CA LYS A 34 -7.19 -3.79 -5.07
C LYS A 34 -8.57 -3.38 -4.56
N ASN A 35 -9.12 -4.12 -3.59
CA ASN A 35 -10.42 -3.80 -3.00
C ASN A 35 -10.36 -2.47 -2.22
N SER A 36 -9.35 -2.29 -1.37
CA SER A 36 -9.19 -1.06 -0.59
C SER A 36 -8.98 0.18 -1.47
N ARG A 37 -8.15 0.08 -2.53
CA ARG A 37 -7.97 1.17 -3.49
C ARG A 37 -9.24 1.51 -4.25
N LYS A 38 -10.02 0.49 -4.63
CA LYS A 38 -11.33 0.70 -5.25
C LYS A 38 -12.29 1.43 -4.30
N LEU A 39 -12.34 1.05 -3.04
CA LEU A 39 -13.19 1.71 -2.04
C LEU A 39 -12.77 3.18 -1.82
N ALA A 40 -11.46 3.48 -1.76
CA ALA A 40 -10.96 4.84 -1.65
C ALA A 40 -11.33 5.69 -2.89
N TYR A 41 -11.21 5.11 -4.09
CA TYR A 41 -11.64 5.75 -5.33
C TYR A 41 -13.15 6.03 -5.35
N ASP A 42 -13.96 5.04 -4.97
CA ASP A 42 -15.42 5.16 -4.89
C ASP A 42 -15.86 6.21 -3.84
N GLN A 43 -15.02 6.49 -2.82
CA GLN A 43 -15.20 7.58 -1.85
C GLN A 43 -14.78 8.96 -2.39
N GLY A 44 -14.11 9.02 -3.54
CA GLY A 44 -13.74 10.25 -4.23
C GLY A 44 -12.27 10.62 -4.18
N VAL A 45 -11.38 9.73 -3.73
CA VAL A 45 -9.93 9.92 -3.87
C VAL A 45 -9.51 9.62 -5.30
N THR A 46 -9.16 10.67 -6.04
CA THR A 46 -8.81 10.54 -7.47
C THR A 46 -7.34 10.87 -7.76
N ASP A 47 -6.67 11.56 -6.86
CA ASP A 47 -5.25 11.89 -6.99
C ASP A 47 -4.37 10.78 -6.42
N GLY A 48 -3.19 10.57 -6.99
CA GLY A 48 -2.31 9.50 -6.54
C GLY A 48 -0.89 9.61 -7.02
N ASP A 49 0.03 9.44 -6.08
CA ASP A 49 1.48 9.54 -6.28
C ASP A 49 2.19 8.24 -5.96
N ARG A 50 3.22 7.92 -6.74
CA ARG A 50 4.11 6.80 -6.43
C ARG A 50 5.12 7.22 -5.37
N VAL A 51 5.25 6.42 -4.31
CA VAL A 51 6.17 6.67 -3.19
C VAL A 51 6.99 5.43 -2.86
N CYS A 52 8.29 5.60 -2.60
CA CYS A 52 9.17 4.55 -2.11
C CYS A 52 9.15 4.53 -0.57
N PHE A 53 8.14 3.88 0.02
CA PHE A 53 7.96 3.80 1.48
C PHE A 53 9.17 3.19 2.21
N GLU A 54 9.94 2.32 1.57
CA GLU A 54 11.16 1.72 2.14
C GLU A 54 12.32 2.71 2.33
N LEU A 55 12.24 3.91 1.72
CA LEU A 55 13.22 4.98 1.87
C LEU A 55 12.79 6.02 2.92
N MET A 56 11.54 5.93 3.41
CA MET A 56 11.04 6.80 4.46
C MET A 56 11.44 6.25 5.84
N PRO A 57 11.71 7.13 6.82
CA PRO A 57 11.78 6.73 8.22
C PRO A 57 10.51 6.01 8.69
N ASP A 58 10.65 5.03 9.58
CA ASP A 58 9.53 4.20 10.06
C ASP A 58 8.42 5.00 10.74
N ASP A 59 8.77 6.08 11.44
CA ASP A 59 7.87 7.02 12.08
C ASP A 59 7.09 7.88 11.06
N GLU A 60 7.71 8.27 9.95
CA GLU A 60 7.07 9.04 8.89
C GLU A 60 6.11 8.21 8.04
N ARG A 61 6.29 6.88 7.99
CA ARG A 61 5.43 5.95 7.24
C ARG A 61 4.40 5.22 8.10
N GLN A 62 4.21 5.63 9.35
CA GLN A 62 3.27 5.00 10.26
C GLN A 62 1.89 5.65 10.15
N CYS A 63 0.82 4.84 10.03
CA CYS A 63 -0.55 5.31 10.08
C CYS A 63 -0.82 6.03 11.41
N ASP A 64 -1.31 7.27 11.36
CA ASP A 64 -1.58 8.03 12.57
C ASP A 64 -2.69 7.42 13.45
N ALA A 65 -3.64 6.68 12.85
CA ALA A 65 -4.76 6.07 13.55
C ALA A 65 -4.42 4.70 14.19
N CYS A 66 -4.08 3.69 13.37
CA CYS A 66 -3.83 2.33 13.86
C CYS A 66 -2.36 2.00 14.15
N LYS A 67 -1.44 2.94 13.91
CA LYS A 67 0.01 2.76 14.11
C LYS A 67 0.64 1.64 13.27
N THR A 68 -0.03 1.19 12.22
CA THR A 68 0.55 0.24 11.25
C THR A 68 1.57 0.96 10.37
N THR A 69 2.73 0.33 10.12
CA THR A 69 3.73 0.80 9.16
C THR A 69 3.19 0.59 7.74
N CYS A 70 2.96 1.67 7.00
CA CYS A 70 2.44 1.63 5.64
C CYS A 70 3.53 1.28 4.63
N PHE A 71 3.19 0.44 3.65
CA PHE A 71 4.10 0.06 2.57
C PHE A 71 3.44 0.05 1.18
N LEU A 72 2.28 -0.60 1.01
CA LEU A 72 1.63 -0.71 -0.30
C LEU A 72 0.90 0.56 -0.70
N SER A 73 0.12 1.10 0.23
CA SER A 73 -0.55 2.37 0.08
C SER A 73 -0.79 3.09 1.40
N ALA A 74 -0.95 4.41 1.30
CA ALA A 74 -1.40 5.30 2.35
C ALA A 74 -2.17 6.47 1.75
N VAL A 75 -2.87 7.23 2.59
CA VAL A 75 -3.60 8.42 2.17
C VAL A 75 -3.04 9.63 2.90
N SER A 76 -2.73 10.68 2.13
CA SER A 76 -2.24 11.96 2.62
C SER A 76 -3.17 13.10 2.21
N CYS A 77 -3.06 14.24 2.89
CA CYS A 77 -3.78 15.45 2.50
C CYS A 77 -2.92 16.68 2.82
N LEU A 78 -2.87 17.64 1.89
CA LEU A 78 -2.10 18.89 2.06
C LEU A 78 -2.53 19.73 3.27
N CYS A 79 -3.74 19.53 3.81
CA CYS A 79 -4.18 20.23 5.02
C CYS A 79 -3.45 19.76 6.29
N LYS A 80 -2.85 18.56 6.26
CA LYS A 80 -2.05 18.00 7.34
C LYS A 80 -0.81 17.30 6.75
N PRO A 81 0.21 18.06 6.34
CA PRO A 81 1.35 17.53 5.57
C PRO A 81 2.24 16.54 6.32
N ASN A 82 2.19 16.53 7.66
CA ASN A 82 3.04 15.70 8.51
C ASN A 82 2.35 14.42 9.01
N ILE A 83 1.16 14.10 8.49
CA ILE A 83 0.49 12.85 8.85
C ILE A 83 0.07 12.09 7.60
N LEU A 84 -0.02 10.78 7.74
CA LEU A 84 -0.68 9.90 6.81
C LEU A 84 -1.49 8.86 7.57
N VAL A 85 -2.45 8.26 6.88
CA VAL A 85 -3.20 7.12 7.39
C VAL A 85 -3.10 5.97 6.41
N CYS A 86 -3.18 4.73 6.90
CA CYS A 86 -3.36 3.60 6.00
C CYS A 86 -4.73 3.72 5.32
N ILE A 87 -4.89 3.06 4.17
CA ILE A 87 -6.11 3.15 3.36
C ILE A 87 -7.37 2.69 4.10
N ASN A 88 -7.24 1.81 5.09
CA ASN A 88 -8.34 1.33 5.92
C ASN A 88 -8.84 2.40 6.91
N ASP A 89 -7.97 3.34 7.30
CA ASP A 89 -8.27 4.43 8.22
C ASP A 89 -8.46 5.78 7.51
N ILE A 90 -8.83 5.76 6.22
CA ILE A 90 -8.97 6.97 5.38
C ILE A 90 -9.84 8.07 6.01
N ASN A 91 -10.89 7.68 6.74
CA ASN A 91 -11.81 8.60 7.42
C ASN A 91 -11.20 9.27 8.66
N GLN A 92 -10.07 8.78 9.15
CA GLN A 92 -9.36 9.30 10.32
C GLN A 92 -8.34 10.40 9.96
N LEU A 93 -8.07 10.62 8.66
CA LEU A 93 -7.07 11.59 8.20
C LEU A 93 -7.43 13.04 8.60
N CYS A 94 -8.56 13.53 8.10
CA CYS A 94 -9.08 14.87 8.41
C CYS A 94 -10.54 15.02 7.94
N SER A 95 -11.09 16.23 8.02
CA SER A 95 -12.46 16.54 7.57
C SER A 95 -12.55 17.14 6.17
N CYS A 96 -11.47 17.13 5.38
CA CYS A 96 -11.52 17.60 4.00
C CYS A 96 -12.31 16.62 3.12
N SER A 97 -12.81 17.12 1.98
CA SER A 97 -13.38 16.24 0.96
C SER A 97 -12.34 15.24 0.47
N PRO A 98 -12.70 13.95 0.24
CA PRO A 98 -11.78 12.95 -0.32
C PRO A 98 -11.12 13.34 -1.64
N LYS A 99 -11.72 14.25 -2.41
CA LYS A 99 -11.11 14.83 -3.63
C LYS A 99 -9.81 15.61 -3.38
N LYS A 100 -9.55 16.00 -2.13
CA LYS A 100 -8.30 16.67 -1.70
C LYS A 100 -7.28 15.69 -1.12
N TYR A 101 -7.60 14.41 -1.08
CA TYR A 101 -6.68 13.37 -0.61
C TYR A 101 -5.85 12.89 -1.79
N CYS A 102 -4.61 12.51 -1.50
CA CYS A 102 -3.73 11.85 -2.44
C CYS A 102 -3.49 10.42 -1.95
N LEU A 103 -3.72 9.45 -2.82
CA LEU A 103 -3.35 8.06 -2.60
C LEU A 103 -1.86 7.90 -2.90
N TRP A 104 -1.06 7.68 -1.87
CA TRP A 104 0.33 7.27 -2.04
C TRP A 104 0.38 5.77 -2.23
N TYR A 105 1.06 5.28 -3.28
CA TYR A 105 1.19 3.86 -3.56
C TYR A 105 2.61 3.47 -3.96
N ARG A 106 3.04 2.26 -3.58
CA ARG A 106 4.38 1.77 -3.94
C ARG A 106 4.45 1.10 -5.31
N TYR A 107 3.49 0.22 -5.55
CA TYR A 107 3.34 -0.57 -6.77
C TYR A 107 1.95 -0.40 -7.36
N THR A 108 1.84 -0.50 -8.68
CA THR A 108 0.55 -0.68 -9.35
C THR A 108 0.03 -2.09 -9.08
N ILE A 109 -1.28 -2.32 -9.28
CA ILE A 109 -1.85 -3.67 -9.16
C ILE A 109 -1.17 -4.62 -10.17
N ASP A 110 -0.92 -4.16 -11.39
CA ASP A 110 -0.28 -4.96 -12.44
C ASP A 110 1.17 -5.33 -12.10
N GLU A 111 1.93 -4.42 -11.48
CA GLU A 111 3.29 -4.72 -11.01
C GLU A 111 3.29 -5.83 -9.96
N MET A 112 2.33 -5.83 -9.04
CA MET A 112 2.23 -6.89 -8.03
C MET A 112 1.72 -8.20 -8.63
N LEU A 113 0.80 -8.17 -9.60
CA LEU A 113 0.36 -9.37 -10.31
C LEU A 113 1.53 -10.02 -11.08
N ASN A 114 2.37 -9.22 -11.73
CA ASN A 114 3.57 -9.73 -12.39
C ASN A 114 4.55 -10.40 -11.41
N MET A 115 4.61 -9.96 -10.15
CA MET A 115 5.40 -10.62 -9.11
C MET A 115 4.81 -11.96 -8.64
N VAL A 116 3.49 -12.15 -8.77
CA VAL A 116 2.82 -13.44 -8.48
C VAL A 116 3.11 -14.45 -9.59
N ASP A 117 3.06 -13.99 -10.84
CA ASP A 117 3.18 -14.84 -12.03
C ASP A 117 4.64 -15.18 -12.41
N ALA A 118 5.63 -14.50 -11.82
CA ALA A 118 7.07 -14.71 -12.04
C ALA A 118 7.59 -15.97 -11.31
#